data_AF-A0ABD5RB70-F1
#
_entry.id   AF-A0ABD5RB70-F1
#
_cell.length_a   1.000
_cell.length_b   1.000
_cell.length_c   1.000
_cell.angle_alpha   90.00
_cell.angle_beta   90.00
_cell.angle_gamma   90.00
#
_symmetry.space_group_name_H-M   'P 1'
#
loop_
_entity.id
_entity.type
_entity.pdbx_description
1 polymer ?
#
loop_
_entity_poly.entity_id
_entity_poly.type
_entity_poly.pdbx_seq_one_letter_code
_entity_poly.pdbx_strand_id
1 'polypeptide(L)' 'MSDIDETGTTSHDDPNLDGDVRWQQVAQRLYESDHDGELTTVIVYAIADAMDVDPKEVTAPPLYEVVDVPGIEKAFFG' A
#
# COMPACT_ATOMS: atom_id res chain seq x y z
N MET A 1 21.16 -34.60 7.64
CA MET A 1 21.20 -33.27 7.04
C MET A 1 19.80 -33.00 6.53
N SER A 2 19.13 -32.05 7.15
CA SER A 2 17.73 -31.71 6.90
C SER A 2 17.69 -30.50 5.99
N ASP A 3 16.91 -30.56 4.92
CA ASP A 3 16.56 -29.40 4.11
C ASP A 3 15.03 -29.25 4.18
N ILE A 4 14.60 -28.25 4.93
CA ILE A 4 13.27 -27.63 4.84
C ILE A 4 13.60 -26.15 4.59
N ASP A 5 13.08 -25.57 3.52
CA ASP A 5 12.31 -24.33 3.64
C ASP A 5 11.41 -24.11 2.42
N GLU A 6 10.13 -24.40 2.65
CA GLU A 6 8.95 -23.65 2.24
C GLU A 6 9.21 -22.40 1.37
N THR A 7 9.10 -22.54 0.04
CA THR A 7 9.13 -21.37 -0.85
C THR A 7 7.78 -20.66 -0.79
N GLY A 8 7.73 -19.60 0.02
CA GLY A 8 6.66 -18.62 0.03
C GLY A 8 6.39 -18.09 -1.38
N THR A 9 5.12 -18.16 -1.78
CA THR A 9 4.56 -17.62 -3.01
C THR A 9 4.97 -16.16 -3.21
N THR A 10 5.91 -15.89 -4.11
CA THR A 10 6.16 -14.54 -4.60
C THR A 10 4.99 -14.13 -5.48
N SER A 11 4.28 -13.11 -5.02
CA SER A 11 3.09 -12.52 -5.63
C SER A 11 3.30 -12.18 -7.11
N HIS A 12 2.26 -12.42 -7.90
CA HIS A 12 2.16 -12.16 -9.32
C HIS A 12 2.15 -10.64 -9.56
N ASP A 13 3.32 -10.04 -9.73
CA ASP A 13 3.46 -8.70 -10.27
C ASP A 13 3.30 -8.74 -11.79
N ASP A 14 2.18 -8.22 -12.30
CA ASP A 14 2.18 -7.62 -13.63
C ASP A 14 1.06 -6.56 -13.78
N PRO A 15 1.38 -5.27 -13.60
CA PRO A 15 0.66 -4.20 -14.26
C PRO A 15 1.53 -3.69 -15.40
N ASN A 16 1.29 -4.23 -16.59
CA ASN A 16 1.92 -3.83 -17.83
C ASN A 16 1.78 -2.31 -18.06
N LEU A 17 2.86 -1.57 -17.78
CA LEU A 17 3.06 -0.17 -18.14
C LEU A 17 4.41 -0.09 -18.84
N ASP A 18 4.36 0.29 -20.12
CA ASP A 18 5.47 0.34 -21.06
C ASP A 18 6.82 0.76 -20.43
N GLY A 19 7.78 -0.18 -20.44
CA GLY A 19 9.21 0.09 -20.22
C GLY A 19 9.75 -0.16 -18.82
N ASP A 20 9.94 -1.44 -18.44
CA ASP A 20 10.91 -1.93 -17.43
C ASP A 20 11.05 -1.10 -16.13
N VAL A 21 9.97 -0.45 -15.68
CA VAL A 21 9.92 0.17 -14.35
C VAL A 21 9.65 -0.95 -13.37
N ARG A 22 10.72 -1.50 -12.81
CA ARG A 22 10.61 -2.45 -11.69
C ARG A 22 10.16 -1.67 -10.46
N TRP A 23 8.85 -1.61 -10.27
CA TRP A 23 8.28 -1.08 -9.05
C TRP A 23 8.74 -1.94 -7.88
N GLN A 24 9.30 -1.31 -6.86
CA GLN A 24 9.68 -1.98 -5.63
C GLN A 24 8.78 -1.48 -4.51
N GLN A 25 8.18 -2.40 -3.78
CA GLN A 25 7.46 -2.07 -2.56
C GLN A 25 8.44 -1.60 -1.49
N VAL A 26 8.31 -0.34 -1.07
CA VAL A 26 9.20 0.30 -0.08
C VAL A 26 8.60 0.36 1.32
N ALA A 27 7.27 0.35 1.44
CA ALA A 27 6.55 0.31 2.70
C ALA A 27 5.22 -0.43 2.54
N GLN A 28 4.73 -1.00 3.65
CA GLN A 28 3.40 -1.60 3.72
C GLN A 28 2.82 -1.44 5.11
N ARG A 29 1.51 -1.27 5.18
CA ARG A 29 0.79 -1.16 6.45
C ARG A 29 -0.50 -1.95 6.39
N LEU A 30 -0.78 -2.70 7.46
CA LEU A 30 -2.01 -3.47 7.59
C LEU A 30 -3.17 -2.52 7.84
N TYR A 31 -4.23 -2.68 7.04
CA TYR A 31 -5.52 -2.05 7.27
C TYR A 31 -6.45 -3.06 7.94
N GLU A 32 -7.02 -2.69 9.09
CA GLU A 32 -8.01 -3.48 9.80
C GLU A 32 -9.35 -2.74 9.74
N SER A 33 -10.24 -3.19 8.85
CA SER A 33 -11.54 -2.55 8.61
C SER A 33 -12.51 -2.66 9.80
N ASP A 34 -12.29 -3.61 10.71
CA ASP A 34 -13.09 -3.81 11.93
C ASP A 34 -12.68 -2.87 13.08
N HIS A 35 -11.50 -2.25 12.98
CA HIS A 35 -11.09 -1.19 13.89
C HIS A 35 -11.49 0.15 13.26
N ASP A 36 -11.88 1.14 14.07
CA ASP A 36 -12.33 2.49 13.64
C ASP A 36 -11.25 3.31 12.88
N GLY A 37 -10.20 2.69 12.35
CA GLY A 37 -9.21 3.34 11.50
C GLY A 37 -9.77 3.56 10.10
N GLU A 38 -9.77 4.80 9.63
CA GLU A 38 -10.14 5.14 8.25
C GLU A 38 -9.04 4.71 7.26
N LEU A 39 -9.40 4.12 6.11
CA LEU A 39 -8.43 3.67 5.10
C LEU A 39 -7.49 4.80 4.66
N THR A 40 -8.03 6.02 4.54
CA THR A 40 -7.28 7.26 4.30
C THR A 40 -6.07 7.38 5.23
N THR A 41 -6.28 7.13 6.52
CA THR A 41 -5.21 7.24 7.52
C THR A 41 -4.13 6.21 7.24
N VAL A 42 -4.48 4.94 7.04
CA VAL A 42 -3.48 3.89 6.78
C VAL A 42 -2.67 4.18 5.51
N ILE A 43 -3.30 4.71 4.46
CA ILE A 43 -2.60 5.13 3.24
C ILE A 43 -1.61 6.27 3.52
N VAL A 44 -2.02 7.32 4.23
CA VAL A 44 -1.12 8.45 4.58
C VAL A 44 0.08 7.97 5.38
N TYR A 45 -0.12 7.09 6.36
CA TYR A 45 0.99 6.52 7.13
C TYR A 45 1.92 5.66 6.28
N ALA A 46 1.38 4.84 5.37
CA ALA A 46 2.20 4.04 4.47
C ALA A 46 3.04 4.90 3.51
N ILE A 47 2.48 6.03 3.03
CA ILE A 47 3.22 7.00 2.21
C ILE A 47 4.31 7.69 3.04
N ALA A 48 3.99 8.11 4.27
CA ALA A 48 4.95 8.74 5.17
C ALA A 48 6.12 7.80 5.50
N ASP A 49 5.82 6.53 5.81
CA ASP A 49 6.81 5.48 6.04
C ASP A 49 7.69 5.26 4.79
N ALA A 50 7.11 5.30 3.58
CA ALA A 50 7.85 5.21 2.32
C ALA A 50 8.77 6.42 2.05
N MET A 51 8.39 7.59 2.57
CA MET A 51 9.11 8.85 2.40
C MET A 51 10.10 9.15 3.54
N ASP A 52 10.06 8.38 4.63
CA ASP A 52 10.81 8.61 5.88
C ASP A 52 10.53 10.00 6.49
N VAL A 53 9.25 10.38 6.57
CA VAL A 53 8.78 11.67 7.13
C VAL A 53 7.65 11.48 8.14
N ASP A 54 7.33 12.52 8.92
CA ASP A 54 6.11 12.51 9.74
C ASP A 54 4.86 12.53 8.84
N PRO A 55 3.79 11.78 9.15
CA PRO A 55 2.54 11.79 8.39
C PRO A 55 1.94 13.18 8.13
N LYS A 56 2.19 14.14 9.01
CA LYS A 56 1.72 15.54 8.84
C LYS A 56 2.47 16.28 7.74
N GLU A 57 3.62 15.78 7.31
CA GLU A 57 4.41 16.34 6.21
C GLU A 57 3.93 15.82 4.83
N VAL A 58 3.05 14.81 4.80
CA VAL A 58 2.40 14.34 3.56
C VAL A 58 1.24 15.26 3.21
N THR A 59 1.55 16.39 2.57
CA THR A 59 0.55 17.45 2.32
C THR A 59 0.12 17.61 0.87
N ALA A 60 0.87 17.06 -0.09
CA ALA A 60 0.59 17.25 -1.51
C ALA A 60 1.10 16.09 -2.39
N PRO A 61 0.40 15.76 -3.49
CA PRO A 61 -0.95 16.23 -3.81
C PRO A 61 -1.99 15.71 -2.79
N PRO A 62 -3.17 16.35 -2.66
CA PRO A 62 -4.23 15.83 -1.81
C PRO A 62 -4.59 14.40 -2.22
N LEU A 63 -4.74 13.51 -1.22
CA LEU A 63 -4.88 12.07 -1.48
C LEU A 63 -6.05 11.75 -2.43
N TYR A 64 -7.17 12.45 -2.28
CA TYR A 64 -8.37 12.26 -3.11
C TYR A 64 -8.20 12.70 -4.58
N GLU A 65 -7.17 13.47 -4.91
CA GLU A 65 -6.88 13.84 -6.30
C GLU A 65 -6.13 12.73 -7.05
N VAL A 66 -5.42 11.87 -6.31
CA VAL A 66 -4.58 10.80 -6.86
C VAL A 66 -5.15 9.40 -6.59
N VAL A 67 -5.97 9.24 -5.55
CA VAL A 67 -6.51 7.96 -5.09
C VAL A 67 -8.00 8.12 -4.78
N ASP A 68 -8.83 7.30 -5.42
CA ASP A 68 -10.25 7.17 -5.09
C ASP A 68 -10.43 6.26 -3.85
N VAL A 69 -10.14 6.81 -2.67
CA VAL A 69 -10.27 6.07 -1.40
C VAL A 69 -11.69 5.52 -1.20
N PRO A 70 -12.78 6.30 -1.40
CA PRO A 70 -14.13 5.77 -1.28
C PRO A 70 -14.42 4.62 -2.27
N GLY A 71 -13.91 4.72 -3.49
CA GLY A 71 -14.00 3.65 -4.48
C GLY A 71 -13.30 2.36 -4.03
N ILE A 72 -12.10 2.48 -3.44
CA ILE A 72 -11.35 1.34 -2.89
C ILE A 72 -12.09 0.74 -1.68
N GLU A 73 -12.55 1.57 -0.73
CA GLU A 73 -13.29 1.09 0.44
C GLU A 73 -14.51 0.28 0.02
N LYS A 74 -15.30 0.82 -0.90
CA LYS A 74 -16.48 0.14 -1.44
C LYS A 74 -16.13 -1.13 -2.23
N ALA A 75 -15.06 -1.12 -3.02
CA ALA A 75 -14.71 -2.24 -3.88
C ALA A 75 -14.18 -3.46 -3.09
N PHE A 76 -13.44 -3.21 -2.00
CA PHE A 76 -12.76 -4.27 -1.24
C PHE A 76 -13.40 -4.58 0.11
N PHE A 77 -14.12 -3.64 0.73
CA PHE A 77 -14.60 -3.78 2.10
C PHE A 77 -16.12 -3.57 2.29
N GLY A 78 -16.81 -2.95 1.32
CA GLY A 78 -18.28 -2.93 1.23
C GLY A 78 -18.95 -1.61 1.60
#